data_AF-A0AAV0GW31-F1
#
_entry.id   AF-A0AAV0GW31-F1
#
_cell.length_a   1.000
_cell.length_b   1.000
_cell.length_c   1.000
_cell.angle_alpha   90.00
_cell.angle_beta   90.00
_cell.angle_gamma   90.00
#
_symmetry.space_group_name_H-M   'P 1'
#
loop_
_entity.id
_entity.type
_entity.pdbx_description
1 polymer ?
#
loop_
_entity_poly.entity_id
_entity_poly.type
_entity_poly.pdbx_seq_one_letter_code
_entity_poly.pdbx_strand_id
1 'polypeptide(L)'
;MLFENVNRIIESNWGLLIGYRFQNRLQLLLVVFRFFSLLLFLVSIKGIIAGEVDSCWVDGDMGYLNSVLSSSNQVYAEDGPVSGGGLSQNGKFSYGYASSPGKRSSMEDFYETRIDGVEGEIVGLFGVFDGHGGARAAEYVKQNLFSNLINHPKFISDTKSAIADAYNHTDSEFLKSENTQNRDAGSTASTAILVGDRLLVANVGDSRAVICRGGNAIAVSRDHKPDQTDERQRIEDAGGFVMWAGTWRVGGVLAVSRAFGDRLLKQYVVADPEIQV
;
A
#
# COMPACT_ATOMS: atom_id res chain seq x y z
N MET A 1 16.46 17.63 -11.88
CA MET A 1 15.58 18.52 -12.66
C MET A 1 14.74 17.65 -13.60
N LEU A 2 13.71 16.96 -13.09
CA LEU A 2 12.81 16.10 -13.86
C LEU A 2 11.42 16.09 -13.19
N PHE A 3 10.74 17.24 -13.24
CA PHE A 3 9.34 17.38 -12.79
C PHE A 3 8.69 18.49 -13.59
N GLU A 4 8.20 18.20 -14.81
CA GLU A 4 7.26 19.10 -15.50
C GLU A 4 6.17 18.32 -16.25
N ASN A 5 4.94 18.60 -15.82
CA ASN A 5 3.64 18.69 -16.51
C ASN A 5 3.26 17.63 -17.56
N VAL A 6 2.15 16.91 -17.31
CA VAL A 6 0.96 16.81 -18.21
C VAL A 6 -0.30 16.44 -17.40
N ASN A 7 -1.39 17.17 -17.64
CA ASN A 7 -2.76 16.92 -17.14
C ASN A 7 -3.51 15.84 -17.93
N ARG A 8 -4.15 14.91 -17.23
CA ARG A 8 -5.55 14.42 -17.36
C ARG A 8 -5.64 12.99 -16.80
N ILE A 9 -6.48 12.83 -15.77
CA ILE A 9 -7.52 11.79 -15.60
C ILE A 9 -8.20 12.11 -14.25
N ILE A 10 -9.54 12.00 -14.21
CA ILE A 10 -10.51 12.34 -13.14
C ILE A 10 -11.21 13.70 -13.35
N GLU A 11 -12.16 13.73 -14.27
CA GLU A 11 -13.37 14.55 -14.11
C GLU A 11 -14.32 13.82 -13.16
N SER A 12 -14.13 14.00 -11.85
CA SER A 12 -15.19 13.93 -10.83
C SER A 12 -14.62 14.39 -9.48
N ASN A 13 -14.67 15.70 -9.24
CA ASN A 13 -14.60 16.39 -7.94
C ASN A 13 -13.46 16.13 -6.93
N TRP A 14 -12.39 15.39 -7.24
CA TRP A 14 -11.33 15.13 -6.24
C TRP A 14 -9.91 15.14 -6.82
N GLY A 15 -9.12 16.16 -6.42
CA GLY A 15 -7.65 16.09 -6.29
C GLY A 15 -6.79 16.27 -7.55
N LEU A 16 -5.80 17.15 -7.45
CA LEU A 16 -4.76 17.40 -8.46
C LEU A 16 -3.67 16.31 -8.36
N LEU A 17 -3.45 15.53 -9.43
CA LEU A 17 -2.31 14.60 -9.57
C LEU A 17 -1.19 15.29 -10.36
N ILE A 18 0.04 15.27 -9.84
CA ILE A 18 1.23 15.72 -10.57
C ILE A 18 1.52 14.72 -11.69
N GLY A 19 1.40 15.15 -12.94
CA GLY A 19 1.65 14.32 -14.12
C GLY A 19 3.12 14.06 -14.37
N TYR A 20 3.47 12.80 -14.63
CA TYR A 20 4.81 12.37 -15.03
C TYR A 20 4.79 11.92 -16.49
N ARG A 21 5.82 12.31 -17.26
CA ARG A 21 5.98 11.91 -18.67
C ARG A 21 6.61 10.53 -18.74
N PHE A 22 5.80 9.50 -18.98
CA PHE A 22 6.25 8.11 -19.03
C PHE A 22 6.55 7.66 -20.46
N GLN A 23 7.82 7.43 -20.80
CA GLN A 23 8.20 6.75 -22.04
C GLN A 23 8.44 5.26 -21.77
N ASN A 24 7.77 4.38 -22.53
CA ASN A 24 8.02 2.96 -22.80
C ASN A 24 8.37 2.01 -21.62
N ARG A 25 8.08 2.37 -20.36
CA ARG A 25 8.35 1.52 -19.18
C ARG A 25 7.09 1.34 -18.34
N LEU A 26 6.91 0.15 -17.79
CA LEU A 26 5.82 -0.16 -16.86
C LEU A 26 6.11 0.56 -15.53
N GLN A 27 5.24 1.48 -15.13
CA GLN A 27 5.37 2.14 -13.84
C GLN A 27 4.10 1.88 -13.04
N LEU A 28 4.24 1.29 -11.86
CA LEU A 28 3.16 1.11 -10.91
C LEU A 28 3.18 2.28 -9.93
N LEU A 29 2.07 2.96 -9.82
CA LEU A 29 1.84 4.02 -8.86
C LEU A 29 0.83 3.53 -7.83
N LEU A 30 1.25 3.37 -6.58
CA LEU A 30 0.35 3.21 -5.45
C LEU A 30 -0.01 4.61 -4.93
N VAL A 31 -1.30 4.89 -4.80
CA VAL A 31 -1.80 6.19 -4.34
C VAL A 31 -2.75 6.00 -3.18
N VAL A 32 -2.55 6.78 -2.13
CA VAL A 32 -3.57 6.98 -1.11
C VAL A 32 -4.14 8.35 -1.28
N PHE A 33 -5.45 8.38 -1.57
CA PHE A 33 -6.24 9.59 -1.56
C PHE A 33 -7.06 9.62 -0.28
N ARG A 34 -6.52 10.27 0.75
CA ARG A 34 -7.38 10.76 1.82
C ARG A 34 -7.71 12.21 1.59
N PHE A 35 -8.95 12.58 1.86
CA PHE A 35 -9.33 13.98 1.95
C PHE A 35 -8.38 14.68 2.95
N PHE A 36 -7.41 15.42 2.38
CA PHE A 36 -6.40 16.28 3.01
C PHE A 36 -5.08 15.70 3.54
N SER A 37 -4.75 14.41 3.29
CA SER A 37 -3.37 13.87 3.33
C SER A 37 -3.05 13.19 1.99
N LEU A 38 -1.83 13.36 1.48
CA LEU A 38 -1.40 12.77 0.21
C LEU A 38 -0.15 11.94 0.45
N LEU A 39 -0.26 10.65 0.25
CA LEU A 39 0.85 9.73 0.18
C LEU A 39 0.91 9.17 -1.24
N LEU A 40 1.97 9.55 -1.95
CA LEU A 40 2.21 9.18 -3.34
C LEU A 40 3.40 8.22 -3.38
N PHE A 41 3.18 7.04 -3.94
CA PHE A 41 4.19 6.00 -4.00
C PHE A 41 4.40 5.52 -5.43
N LEU A 42 5.58 5.75 -6.00
CA LEU A 42 5.92 5.44 -7.38
C LEU A 42 6.90 4.27 -7.44
N VAL A 43 6.48 3.15 -7.99
CA VAL A 43 7.36 2.06 -8.42
C VAL A 43 7.57 2.17 -9.93
N SER A 44 8.80 2.43 -10.37
CA SER A 44 9.16 2.37 -11.78
C SER A 44 9.89 1.07 -12.07
N ILE A 45 9.20 0.12 -12.71
CA ILE A 45 9.77 -1.17 -13.10
C ILE A 45 10.40 -1.04 -14.49
N LYS A 46 11.69 -1.38 -14.64
CA LYS A 46 12.30 -1.49 -15.97
C LYS A 46 12.02 -2.90 -16.51
N GLY A 47 11.24 -2.99 -17.59
CA GLY A 47 11.17 -4.18 -18.43
C GLY A 47 10.61 -5.44 -17.76
N ILE A 48 9.29 -5.58 -17.75
CA ILE A 48 8.64 -6.90 -17.72
C ILE A 48 7.96 -7.07 -19.08
N ILE A 49 8.75 -7.42 -20.12
CA ILE A 49 8.35 -8.27 -21.25
C ILE A 49 9.63 -8.95 -21.75
N ALA A 50 9.55 -10.26 -22.00
CA ALA A 50 10.54 -11.09 -22.65
C ALA A 50 10.97 -10.51 -24.02
N GLY A 51 12.28 -10.46 -24.26
CA GLY A 51 12.85 -10.14 -25.57
C GLY A 51 13.56 -8.79 -25.62
N GLU A 52 14.83 -8.86 -26.02
CA GLU A 52 15.80 -7.79 -26.29
C GLU A 52 16.46 -7.08 -25.10
N VAL A 53 17.74 -7.44 -24.95
CA VAL A 53 18.77 -6.79 -24.16
C VAL A 53 19.27 -5.60 -24.96
N ASP A 54 19.14 -4.38 -24.43
CA ASP A 54 19.99 -3.27 -24.85
C ASP A 54 20.70 -2.70 -23.62
N SER A 55 21.98 -3.04 -23.56
CA SER A 55 22.97 -2.56 -22.60
C SER A 55 23.29 -1.11 -22.85
N CYS A 56 23.08 -0.25 -21.86
CA CYS A 56 23.84 0.99 -21.68
C CYS A 56 23.72 1.42 -20.21
N TRP A 57 24.79 2.05 -19.71
CA TRP A 57 25.05 2.51 -18.33
C TRP A 57 25.77 1.50 -17.42
N VAL A 58 27.05 1.27 -17.76
CA VAL A 58 28.13 1.14 -16.77
C VAL A 58 28.80 2.51 -16.71
N ASP A 59 28.87 3.09 -15.51
CA ASP A 59 29.99 3.87 -14.97
C ASP A 59 29.47 4.78 -13.84
N GLY A 60 29.90 4.48 -12.62
CA GLY A 60 29.53 5.21 -11.42
C GLY A 60 29.87 4.43 -10.16
N ASP A 61 31.16 4.17 -9.99
CA ASP A 61 31.78 3.59 -8.80
C ASP A 61 31.48 4.46 -7.56
N MET A 62 30.87 3.91 -6.49
CA MET A 62 31.06 4.38 -5.10
C MET A 62 30.37 3.48 -4.07
N GLY A 63 31.20 2.73 -3.33
CA GLY A 63 31.22 2.77 -1.87
C GLY A 63 30.17 1.99 -1.09
N TYR A 64 30.50 0.74 -0.76
CA TYR A 64 29.94 0.00 0.37
C TYR A 64 30.16 0.74 1.70
N LEU A 65 29.11 0.94 2.49
CA LEU A 65 29.22 1.05 3.95
C LEU A 65 28.07 0.31 4.63
N ASN A 66 28.42 -0.85 5.22
CA ASN A 66 27.67 -1.48 6.31
C ASN A 66 27.90 -0.66 7.59
N SER A 67 26.84 -0.34 8.33
CA SER A 67 26.96 -0.17 9.77
C SER A 67 25.64 -0.50 10.47
N VAL A 68 25.61 -1.68 11.08
CA VAL A 68 24.80 -1.99 12.26
C VAL A 68 25.27 -1.06 13.38
N LEU A 69 24.34 -0.42 14.09
CA LEU A 69 24.38 -0.22 15.56
C LEU A 69 23.03 0.32 16.05
N SER A 70 22.48 -0.39 17.04
CA SER A 70 21.35 0.02 17.86
C SER A 70 21.74 1.11 18.84
N SER A 71 20.88 2.11 19.05
CA SER A 71 20.45 2.55 20.40
C SER A 71 19.49 3.73 20.31
N SER A 72 18.36 3.56 21.00
CA SER A 72 17.45 4.55 21.59
C SER A 72 17.89 6.02 21.61
N ASN A 73 17.07 6.87 21.01
CA ASN A 73 16.56 8.10 21.62
C ASN A 73 15.30 8.55 20.89
N GLN A 74 14.19 8.68 21.63
CA GLN A 74 12.96 9.31 21.15
C GLN A 74 13.27 10.79 20.88
N VAL A 75 13.41 11.12 19.60
CA VAL A 75 13.31 12.49 19.10
C VAL A 75 11.92 12.59 18.49
N TYR A 76 11.06 13.45 19.05
CA TYR A 76 9.82 13.87 18.41
C TYR A 76 10.21 14.56 17.09
N ALA A 77 10.27 13.79 16.02
CA ALA A 77 10.48 14.32 14.69
C ALA A 77 9.24 15.13 14.32
N GLU A 78 9.43 16.38 13.89
CA GLU A 78 8.35 17.14 13.27
C GLU A 78 7.81 16.35 12.07
N ASP A 79 6.48 16.19 11.99
CA ASP A 79 5.77 15.55 10.88
C ASP A 79 5.91 16.42 9.60
N GLY A 80 7.12 16.50 9.06
CA GLY A 80 7.42 17.18 7.81
C GLY A 80 7.16 16.29 6.60
N PRO A 81 7.10 16.86 5.38
CA PRO A 81 7.13 16.07 4.16
C PRO A 81 8.40 15.21 4.10
N VAL A 82 8.25 13.92 3.79
CA VAL A 82 9.35 12.97 3.63
C VAL A 82 9.32 12.42 2.22
N SER A 83 10.48 12.24 1.60
CA SER A 83 10.57 11.54 0.31
C SER A 83 11.85 10.71 0.23
N GLY A 84 11.85 9.72 -0.64
CA GLY A 84 12.99 8.81 -0.82
C GLY A 84 12.75 7.84 -1.97
N GLY A 85 13.64 6.86 -2.09
CA GLY A 85 13.57 5.86 -3.14
C GLY A 85 14.77 4.94 -3.13
N GLY A 86 14.80 4.03 -4.10
CA GLY A 86 15.88 3.05 -4.22
C GLY A 86 15.85 2.32 -5.56
N LEU A 87 16.85 1.46 -5.74
CA LEU A 87 17.02 0.60 -6.90
C LEU A 87 17.20 -0.84 -6.40
N SER A 88 16.60 -1.81 -7.10
CA SER A 88 16.87 -3.22 -6.87
C SER A 88 18.34 -3.55 -7.14
N GLN A 89 18.90 -4.49 -6.39
CA GLN A 89 20.31 -4.87 -6.50
C GLN A 89 20.73 -5.29 -7.92
N ASN A 90 19.82 -5.91 -8.68
CA ASN A 90 20.02 -6.31 -10.07
C ASN A 90 19.58 -5.24 -11.11
N GLY A 91 19.17 -4.06 -10.65
CA GLY A 91 18.70 -2.97 -11.51
C GLY A 91 17.37 -3.20 -12.25
N LYS A 92 16.64 -4.31 -12.00
CA LYS A 92 15.35 -4.61 -12.65
C LYS A 92 14.26 -3.59 -12.33
N PHE A 93 14.23 -3.02 -11.13
CA PHE A 93 13.24 -2.01 -10.78
C PHE A 93 13.82 -0.93 -9.87
N SER A 94 13.17 0.23 -9.90
CA SER A 94 13.42 1.35 -9.01
C SER A 94 12.11 1.75 -8.34
N TYR A 95 12.20 2.38 -7.19
CA TYR A 95 11.03 2.87 -6.49
C TYR A 95 11.33 4.24 -5.86
N GLY A 96 10.25 4.96 -5.55
CA GLY A 96 10.27 6.23 -4.88
C GLY A 96 8.99 6.43 -4.09
N TYR A 97 9.07 7.26 -3.05
CA TYR A 97 7.95 7.58 -2.19
C TYR A 97 8.00 9.04 -1.77
N ALA A 98 6.82 9.59 -1.50
CA ALA A 98 6.65 10.89 -0.88
C ALA A 98 5.45 10.87 0.05
N SER A 99 5.64 11.36 1.27
CA SER A 99 4.66 11.35 2.35
C SER A 99 4.57 12.73 2.96
N SER A 100 3.35 13.22 3.23
CA SER A 100 3.15 14.50 3.89
C SER A 100 1.84 14.48 4.67
N PRO A 101 1.81 15.03 5.90
CA PRO A 101 0.57 15.10 6.70
C PRO A 101 -0.49 16.04 6.10
N GLY A 102 -0.10 16.92 5.17
CA GLY A 102 -1.00 17.85 4.54
C GLY A 102 -1.64 18.81 5.56
N LYS A 103 -2.98 18.85 5.62
CA LYS A 103 -3.72 19.71 6.57
C LYS A 103 -4.14 18.98 7.85
N ARG A 104 -3.81 17.70 8.01
CA ARG A 104 -4.17 16.93 9.20
C ARG A 104 -3.28 17.32 10.38
N SER A 105 -3.83 17.23 11.59
CA SER A 105 -3.11 17.52 12.83
C SER A 105 -2.17 16.39 13.28
N SER A 106 -2.26 15.22 12.65
CA SER A 106 -1.45 14.04 12.93
C SER A 106 -1.25 13.22 11.65
N MET A 107 -0.08 12.62 11.50
CA MET A 107 0.17 11.67 10.43
C MET A 107 -0.28 10.26 10.82
N GLU A 108 -1.35 9.77 10.19
CA GLU A 108 -1.85 8.39 10.36
C GLU A 108 -1.54 7.51 9.14
N ASP A 109 -0.96 8.09 8.09
CA ASP A 109 -0.56 7.36 6.89
C ASP A 109 0.86 6.82 7.04
N PHE A 110 1.05 5.54 6.71
CA PHE A 110 2.33 4.86 6.71
C PHE A 110 2.60 4.26 5.34
N TYR A 111 3.87 4.05 5.05
CA TYR A 111 4.30 3.28 3.88
C TYR A 111 5.45 2.35 4.28
N GLU A 112 5.65 1.32 3.48
CA GLU A 112 6.79 0.42 3.60
C GLU A 112 7.41 0.14 2.23
N THR A 113 8.74 0.14 2.19
CA THR A 113 9.52 -0.20 0.99
C THR A 113 10.62 -1.17 1.36
N ARG A 114 10.45 -2.42 0.97
CA ARG A 114 11.41 -3.46 1.27
C ARG A 114 11.79 -4.20 0.00
N ILE A 115 13.08 -4.43 -0.15
CA ILE A 115 13.62 -5.33 -1.16
C ILE A 115 14.27 -6.48 -0.40
N ASP A 116 13.94 -7.70 -0.78
CA ASP A 116 14.45 -8.91 -0.14
C ASP A 116 14.86 -9.96 -1.18
N GLY A 117 15.55 -11.00 -0.72
CA GLY A 117 15.89 -12.19 -1.52
C GLY A 117 15.26 -13.42 -0.89
N VAL A 118 14.30 -14.05 -1.57
CA VAL A 118 13.59 -15.24 -1.06
C VAL A 118 13.74 -16.38 -2.05
N GLU A 119 14.33 -17.50 -1.61
CA GLU A 119 14.56 -18.70 -2.44
C GLU A 119 15.26 -18.41 -3.78
N GLY A 120 16.15 -17.41 -3.82
CA GLY A 120 16.89 -17.00 -5.01
C GLY A 120 16.16 -15.98 -5.90
N GLU A 121 14.90 -15.67 -5.60
CA GLU A 121 14.15 -14.61 -6.26
C GLU A 121 14.36 -13.26 -5.57
N ILE A 122 14.48 -12.19 -6.37
CA ILE A 122 14.44 -10.82 -5.85
C ILE A 122 12.98 -10.42 -5.67
N VAL A 123 12.67 -9.97 -4.46
CA VAL A 123 11.32 -9.64 -4.03
C VAL A 123 11.24 -8.15 -3.72
N GLY A 124 10.31 -7.45 -4.34
CA GLY A 124 9.96 -6.08 -4.01
C GLY A 124 8.63 -6.03 -3.26
N LEU A 125 8.62 -5.39 -2.09
CA LEU A 125 7.46 -5.28 -1.22
C LEU A 125 7.19 -3.81 -0.95
N PHE A 126 6.05 -3.34 -1.43
CA PHE A 126 5.66 -1.94 -1.35
C PHE A 126 4.26 -1.84 -0.81
N GLY A 127 4.05 -1.01 0.20
CA GLY A 127 2.76 -0.90 0.85
C GLY A 127 2.46 0.53 1.24
N VAL A 128 1.20 0.90 1.13
CA VAL A 128 0.67 2.12 1.73
C VAL A 128 -0.49 1.76 2.64
N PHE A 129 -0.50 2.34 3.83
CA PHE A 129 -1.41 2.04 4.92
C PHE A 129 -2.01 3.34 5.43
N ASP A 130 -3.30 3.54 5.21
CA ASP A 130 -4.02 4.74 5.68
C ASP A 130 -4.71 4.40 6.99
N GLY A 131 -4.30 5.03 8.09
CA GLY A 131 -4.88 4.81 9.42
C GLY A 131 -6.14 5.63 9.70
N HIS A 132 -7.03 5.08 10.52
CA HIS A 132 -8.13 5.83 11.16
C HIS A 132 -8.30 5.41 12.62
N GLY A 133 -8.84 6.32 13.43
CA GLY A 133 -9.03 6.06 14.86
C GLY A 133 -7.71 5.99 15.63
N GLY A 134 -6.61 6.51 15.05
CA GLY A 134 -5.25 6.42 15.54
C GLY A 134 -4.30 5.72 14.55
N ALA A 135 -3.01 6.07 14.65
CA ALA A 135 -1.94 5.52 13.82
C ALA A 135 -1.58 4.04 14.09
N ARG A 136 -2.05 3.46 15.20
CA ARG A 136 -1.56 2.17 15.73
C ARG A 136 -1.76 1.00 14.76
N ALA A 137 -2.93 0.91 14.14
CA ALA A 137 -3.22 -0.16 13.19
C ALA A 137 -2.31 -0.07 11.96
N ALA A 138 -2.22 1.11 11.34
CA ALA A 138 -1.37 1.34 10.17
C ALA A 138 0.11 1.08 10.47
N GLU A 139 0.61 1.54 11.61
CA GLU A 139 1.97 1.28 12.07
C GLU A 139 2.24 -0.22 12.30
N TYR A 140 1.30 -0.93 12.94
CA TYR A 140 1.42 -2.36 13.16
C TYR A 140 1.44 -3.15 11.84
N VAL A 141 0.53 -2.83 10.92
CA VAL A 141 0.45 -3.49 9.61
C VAL A 141 1.75 -3.27 8.83
N LYS A 142 2.26 -2.03 8.80
CA LYS A 142 3.56 -1.70 8.20
C LYS A 142 4.69 -2.59 8.74
N GLN A 143 4.79 -2.75 10.06
CA GLN A 143 5.89 -3.48 10.70
C GLN A 143 5.83 -4.99 10.49
N ASN A 144 4.61 -5.57 10.39
CA ASN A 144 4.42 -7.02 10.50
C ASN A 144 4.00 -7.69 9.19
N LEU A 145 3.22 -7.02 8.33
CA LEU A 145 2.56 -7.65 7.18
C LEU A 145 3.55 -8.32 6.22
N PHE A 146 4.60 -7.59 5.82
CA PHE A 146 5.60 -8.12 4.89
C PHE A 146 6.48 -9.20 5.51
N SER A 147 6.78 -9.11 6.81
CA SER A 147 7.49 -10.16 7.53
C SER A 147 6.66 -11.44 7.62
N ASN A 148 5.35 -11.34 7.87
CA ASN A 148 4.44 -12.48 7.87
C ASN A 148 4.32 -13.09 6.47
N LEU A 149 4.31 -12.26 5.42
CA LEU A 149 4.19 -12.71 4.05
C LEU A 149 5.41 -13.48 3.55
N ILE A 150 6.63 -12.93 3.68
CA ILE A 150 7.85 -13.58 3.16
C ILE A 150 8.20 -14.88 3.87
N ASN A 151 7.81 -15.00 5.15
CA ASN A 151 8.02 -16.21 5.94
C ASN A 151 6.90 -17.24 5.74
N HIS A 152 5.87 -16.93 4.93
CA HIS A 152 4.78 -17.85 4.67
C HIS A 152 5.27 -19.02 3.80
N PRO A 153 4.99 -20.29 4.15
CA PRO A 153 5.50 -21.45 3.42
C PRO A 153 5.01 -21.56 1.97
N LYS A 154 3.93 -20.85 1.63
CA LYS A 154 3.40 -20.77 0.27
C LYS A 154 3.84 -19.52 -0.50
N PHE A 155 4.74 -18.69 0.04
CA PHE A 155 5.06 -17.39 -0.54
C PHE A 155 5.49 -17.49 -2.02
N ILE A 156 6.37 -18.45 -2.35
CA ILE A 156 6.82 -18.68 -3.73
C ILE A 156 5.84 -19.53 -4.53
N SER A 157 5.37 -20.64 -3.95
CA SER A 157 4.55 -21.66 -4.63
C SER A 157 3.12 -21.23 -4.91
N ASP A 158 2.50 -20.46 -4.01
CA ASP A 158 1.16 -19.88 -4.15
C ASP A 158 1.08 -18.54 -3.42
N THR A 159 1.68 -17.53 -4.05
CA THR A 159 1.77 -16.17 -3.51
C THR A 159 0.40 -15.56 -3.22
N LYS A 160 -0.65 -15.89 -3.98
CA LYS A 160 -2.01 -15.38 -3.74
C LYS A 160 -2.55 -15.85 -2.41
N SER A 161 -2.50 -17.17 -2.16
CA SER A 161 -2.93 -17.72 -0.87
C SER A 161 -2.06 -17.20 0.27
N ALA A 162 -0.74 -17.08 0.06
CA ALA A 162 0.16 -16.52 1.06
C ALA A 162 -0.18 -15.07 1.43
N ILE A 163 -0.57 -14.24 0.46
CA ILE A 163 -1.04 -12.87 0.70
C ILE A 163 -2.32 -12.88 1.54
N ALA A 164 -3.34 -13.65 1.14
CA ALA A 164 -4.60 -13.71 1.88
C ALA A 164 -4.39 -14.20 3.32
N ASP A 165 -3.61 -15.26 3.51
CA ASP A 165 -3.28 -15.82 4.82
C ASP A 165 -2.48 -14.81 5.67
N ALA A 166 -1.49 -14.12 5.09
CA ALA A 166 -0.69 -13.14 5.80
C ALA A 166 -1.49 -11.90 6.23
N TYR A 167 -2.44 -11.44 5.41
CA TYR A 167 -3.35 -10.35 5.75
C TYR A 167 -4.21 -10.71 6.96
N ASN A 168 -4.90 -11.85 6.89
CA ASN A 168 -5.76 -12.33 7.98
C ASN A 168 -4.98 -12.67 9.25
N HIS A 169 -3.78 -13.22 9.12
CA HIS A 169 -2.90 -13.48 10.25
C HIS A 169 -2.45 -12.18 10.92
N THR A 170 -1.99 -11.19 10.14
CA THR A 170 -1.55 -9.90 10.67
C THR A 170 -2.69 -9.15 11.38
N ASP A 171 -3.90 -9.17 10.81
CA ASP A 171 -5.10 -8.60 11.43
C ASP A 171 -5.44 -9.29 12.75
N SER A 172 -5.42 -10.63 12.77
CA SER A 172 -5.70 -11.41 13.97
C SER A 172 -4.69 -11.14 15.09
N GLU A 173 -3.40 -11.00 14.76
CA GLU A 173 -2.37 -10.69 15.76
C GLU A 173 -2.48 -9.25 16.28
N PHE A 174 -2.78 -8.28 15.41
CA PHE A 174 -3.08 -6.90 15.84
C PHE A 174 -4.25 -6.89 16.83
N LEU A 175 -5.36 -7.55 16.48
CA LEU A 175 -6.54 -7.67 17.33
C LEU A 175 -6.30 -8.47 18.61
N LYS A 176 -5.26 -9.30 18.74
CA LYS A 176 -4.90 -9.92 20.03
C LYS A 176 -4.04 -8.99 20.88
N SER A 177 -3.18 -8.19 20.24
CA SER A 177 -2.26 -7.28 20.94
C SER A 177 -2.95 -6.06 21.56
N GLU A 178 -4.09 -5.63 21.01
CA GLU A 178 -4.90 -4.50 21.50
C GLU A 178 -5.67 -4.88 22.79
N ASN A 179 -5.05 -4.71 23.97
CA ASN A 179 -5.72 -5.01 25.25
C ASN A 179 -6.64 -3.89 25.79
N THR A 180 -6.73 -2.74 25.10
CA THR A 180 -7.48 -1.57 25.57
C THR A 180 -8.81 -1.42 24.85
N GLN A 181 -9.93 -1.55 25.58
CA GLN A 181 -11.31 -1.30 25.12
C GLN A 181 -11.57 0.11 24.54
N ASN A 182 -10.61 1.04 24.67
CA ASN A 182 -10.84 2.48 24.44
C ASN A 182 -10.30 3.03 23.12
N ARG A 183 -9.69 2.22 22.24
CA ARG A 183 -9.18 2.70 20.95
C ARG A 183 -9.46 1.69 19.85
N ASP A 184 -10.49 1.97 19.05
CA ASP A 184 -10.82 1.20 17.84
C ASP A 184 -10.09 1.83 16.66
N ALA A 185 -8.82 1.46 16.49
CA ALA A 185 -8.00 1.90 15.37
C ALA A 185 -8.10 0.89 14.23
N GLY A 186 -8.06 1.39 13.00
CA GLY A 186 -8.03 0.57 11.80
C GLY A 186 -7.15 1.14 10.72
N SER A 187 -6.90 0.35 9.69
CA SER A 187 -6.10 0.78 8.56
C SER A 187 -6.46 0.11 7.25
N THR A 188 -6.35 0.85 6.16
CA THR A 188 -6.33 0.27 4.81
C THR A 188 -4.96 -0.34 4.52
N ALA A 189 -4.86 -1.17 3.49
CA ALA A 189 -3.59 -1.57 2.92
C ALA A 189 -3.72 -1.72 1.41
N SER A 190 -2.94 -0.96 0.66
CA SER A 190 -2.73 -1.18 -0.76
C SER A 190 -1.27 -1.57 -0.97
N THR A 191 -1.03 -2.80 -1.38
CA THR A 191 0.32 -3.37 -1.52
C THR A 191 0.61 -3.83 -2.93
N ALA A 192 1.87 -3.73 -3.31
CA ALA A 192 2.45 -4.28 -4.52
C ALA A 192 3.61 -5.22 -4.14
N ILE A 193 3.47 -6.46 -4.56
CA ILE A 193 4.42 -7.54 -4.29
C ILE A 193 4.98 -8.00 -5.63
N LEU A 194 6.25 -7.69 -5.88
CA LEU A 194 7.00 -8.16 -7.03
C LEU A 194 7.80 -9.39 -6.62
N VAL A 195 7.52 -10.55 -7.23
CA VAL A 195 8.28 -11.80 -7.02
C VAL A 195 8.84 -12.23 -8.37
N GLY A 196 10.16 -12.08 -8.54
CA GLY A 196 10.80 -12.25 -9.84
C GLY A 196 10.24 -11.21 -10.83
N ASP A 197 9.52 -11.68 -11.85
CA ASP A 197 8.87 -10.84 -12.87
C ASP A 197 7.34 -10.78 -12.71
N ARG A 198 6.77 -11.29 -11.61
CA ARG A 198 5.33 -11.29 -11.31
C ARG A 198 4.99 -10.16 -10.36
N LEU A 199 4.10 -9.26 -10.76
CA LEU A 199 3.59 -8.19 -9.91
C LEU A 199 2.20 -8.57 -9.40
N LEU A 200 2.03 -8.69 -8.09
CA LEU A 200 0.74 -8.88 -7.45
C LEU A 200 0.35 -7.61 -6.72
N VAL A 201 -0.89 -7.17 -6.89
CA VAL A 201 -1.47 -6.05 -6.16
C VAL A 201 -2.56 -6.59 -5.24
N ALA A 202 -2.47 -6.27 -3.96
CA ALA A 202 -3.46 -6.66 -2.97
C ALA A 202 -3.99 -5.43 -2.25
N ASN A 203 -5.32 -5.31 -2.17
CA ASN A 203 -5.99 -4.15 -1.59
C ASN A 203 -7.00 -4.54 -0.51
N VAL A 204 -7.01 -3.77 0.57
CA VAL A 204 -8.00 -3.74 1.65
C VAL A 204 -8.30 -2.28 1.95
N GLY A 205 -9.57 -1.88 1.89
CA GLY A 205 -9.99 -0.49 2.08
C GLY A 205 -10.02 0.33 0.80
N ASP A 206 -9.92 1.66 0.92
CA ASP A 206 -10.14 2.62 -0.16
C ASP A 206 -8.88 3.36 -0.63
N SER A 207 -7.71 2.86 -0.24
CA SER A 207 -6.45 3.12 -0.92
C SER A 207 -6.47 2.51 -2.34
N ARG A 208 -5.67 3.05 -3.26
CA ARG A 208 -5.74 2.65 -4.68
C ARG A 208 -4.38 2.41 -5.31
N ALA A 209 -4.27 1.32 -6.05
CA ALA A 209 -3.15 1.00 -6.92
C ALA A 209 -3.50 1.27 -8.38
N VAL A 210 -2.58 1.91 -9.11
CA VAL A 210 -2.74 2.29 -10.51
C VAL A 210 -1.45 1.96 -11.27
N ILE A 211 -1.54 1.26 -12.40
CA ILE A 211 -0.40 1.07 -13.31
C ILE A 211 -0.49 2.08 -14.45
N CYS A 212 0.64 2.70 -14.78
CA CYS A 212 0.83 3.40 -16.04
C CYS A 212 1.47 2.46 -17.07
N ARG A 213 0.79 2.26 -18.21
CA ARG A 213 1.29 1.49 -19.36
C ARG A 213 0.98 2.22 -20.65
N GLY A 214 2.01 2.51 -21.45
CA GLY A 214 1.85 3.23 -22.71
C GLY A 214 1.26 4.64 -22.54
N GLY A 215 1.54 5.30 -21.40
CA GLY A 215 0.96 6.60 -21.05
C GLY A 215 -0.46 6.57 -20.50
N ASN A 216 -1.09 5.39 -20.40
CA ASN A 216 -2.43 5.24 -19.84
C ASN A 216 -2.37 4.78 -18.38
N ALA A 217 -3.11 5.46 -17.51
CA ALA A 217 -3.32 5.04 -16.13
C ALA A 217 -4.46 4.00 -16.06
N ILE A 218 -4.17 2.85 -15.46
CA ILE A 218 -5.06 1.69 -15.36
C ILE A 218 -5.17 1.33 -13.87
N ALA A 219 -6.37 1.42 -13.30
CA ALA A 219 -6.58 0.97 -11.92
C ALA A 219 -6.37 -0.55 -11.84
N VAL A 220 -5.54 -0.99 -10.90
CA VAL A 220 -5.22 -2.40 -10.64
C VAL A 220 -5.62 -2.84 -9.23
N SER A 221 -6.42 -2.00 -8.57
CA SER A 221 -7.19 -2.35 -7.38
C SER A 221 -8.58 -1.73 -7.48
N ARG A 222 -9.51 -2.28 -6.70
CA ARG A 222 -10.83 -1.72 -6.48
C ARG A 222 -10.92 -1.20 -5.05
N ASP A 223 -11.42 0.02 -4.87
CA ASP A 223 -11.69 0.57 -3.54
C ASP A 223 -12.83 -0.20 -2.89
N HIS A 224 -12.72 -0.52 -1.61
CA HIS A 224 -13.75 -1.25 -0.86
C HIS A 224 -14.70 -0.26 -0.14
N LYS A 225 -15.72 0.21 -0.85
CA LYS A 225 -16.71 1.15 -0.32
C LYS A 225 -18.00 0.46 0.14
N PRO A 226 -18.63 0.90 1.25
CA PRO A 226 -19.82 0.24 1.80
C PRO A 226 -21.04 0.16 0.87
N ASP A 227 -21.13 1.01 -0.16
CA ASP A 227 -22.25 1.03 -1.12
C ASP A 227 -22.06 0.14 -2.34
N GLN A 228 -20.90 -0.49 -2.48
CA GLN A 228 -20.72 -1.49 -3.53
C GLN A 228 -21.61 -2.69 -3.25
N THR A 229 -22.27 -3.20 -4.30
CA THR A 229 -23.32 -4.21 -4.16
C THR A 229 -22.84 -5.47 -3.43
N ASP A 230 -21.65 -5.95 -3.74
CA ASP A 230 -21.05 -7.14 -3.11
C ASP A 230 -20.63 -6.87 -1.66
N GLU A 231 -19.99 -5.74 -1.38
CA GLU A 231 -19.61 -5.36 -0.01
C GLU A 231 -20.82 -5.12 0.88
N ARG A 232 -21.83 -4.42 0.37
CA ARG A 232 -23.08 -4.17 1.07
C ARG A 232 -23.80 -5.48 1.40
N GLN A 233 -23.92 -6.37 0.42
CA GLN A 233 -24.55 -7.67 0.63
C GLN A 233 -23.80 -8.47 1.70
N ARG A 234 -22.46 -8.53 1.63
CA ARG A 234 -21.63 -9.20 2.66
C ARG A 234 -21.85 -8.63 4.06
N ILE A 235 -21.95 -7.30 4.18
CA ILE A 235 -22.20 -6.62 5.46
C ILE A 235 -23.60 -6.96 6.00
N GLU A 236 -24.63 -6.89 5.16
CA GLU A 236 -26.02 -7.14 5.54
C GLU A 236 -26.25 -8.63 5.87
N ASP A 237 -25.64 -9.55 5.12
CA ASP A 237 -25.68 -11.01 5.38
C ASP A 237 -25.00 -11.37 6.72
N ALA A 238 -23.98 -10.61 7.11
CA ALA A 238 -23.33 -10.75 8.40
C ALA A 238 -24.15 -10.14 9.56
N GLY A 239 -25.32 -9.54 9.29
CA GLY A 239 -26.18 -8.89 10.29
C GLY A 239 -25.86 -7.42 10.55
N GLY A 240 -24.95 -6.83 9.76
CA GLY A 240 -24.64 -5.41 9.80
C GLY A 240 -25.62 -4.59 8.97
N PHE A 241 -25.37 -3.29 8.86
CA PHE A 241 -26.14 -2.41 7.98
C PHE A 241 -25.25 -1.31 7.40
N VAL A 242 -25.64 -0.80 6.24
CA VAL A 242 -25.00 0.34 5.58
C VAL A 242 -25.95 1.52 5.61
N MET A 243 -25.48 2.67 6.10
CA MET A 243 -26.29 3.89 6.16
C MET A 243 -25.58 5.07 5.51
N TRP A 244 -26.37 5.98 4.94
CA TRP A 244 -25.89 7.25 4.42
C TRP A 244 -25.81 8.29 5.54
N ALA A 245 -24.61 8.80 5.82
CA ALA A 245 -24.35 9.90 6.75
C ALA A 245 -23.25 10.81 6.20
N GLY A 246 -23.60 11.61 5.17
CA GLY A 246 -22.67 12.41 4.36
C GLY A 246 -21.85 11.58 3.36
N THR A 247 -21.57 10.32 3.71
CA THR A 247 -21.07 9.25 2.85
C THR A 247 -21.67 7.92 3.33
N TRP A 248 -21.56 6.86 2.53
CA TRP A 248 -21.98 5.51 2.94
C TRP A 248 -21.05 4.95 4.02
N ARG A 249 -21.65 4.41 5.09
CA ARG A 249 -20.92 3.92 6.27
C ARG A 249 -21.47 2.60 6.79
N VAL A 250 -20.55 1.70 7.18
CA VAL A 250 -20.86 0.46 7.91
C VAL A 250 -21.22 0.81 9.35
N GLY A 251 -22.39 0.37 9.80
CA GLY A 251 -22.89 0.64 11.15
C GLY A 251 -23.05 2.13 11.49
N GLY A 252 -23.04 3.01 10.47
CA GLY A 252 -23.02 4.47 10.66
C GLY A 252 -21.68 5.08 11.03
N VAL A 253 -20.63 4.27 11.18
CA VAL A 253 -19.33 4.71 11.69
C VAL A 253 -18.29 4.76 10.57
N LEU A 254 -18.04 3.63 9.90
CA LEU A 254 -16.85 3.48 9.06
C LEU A 254 -17.16 3.64 7.57
N ALA A 255 -16.42 4.49 6.87
CA ALA A 255 -16.62 4.79 5.43
C ALA A 255 -15.90 3.82 4.47
N VAL A 256 -15.27 2.78 5.02
CA VAL A 256 -14.66 1.66 4.29
C VAL A 256 -15.33 0.37 4.71
N SER A 257 -15.40 -0.60 3.79
CA SER A 257 -16.03 -1.91 4.04
C SER A 257 -15.04 -3.00 4.42
N ARG A 258 -13.75 -2.78 4.14
CA ARG A 258 -12.64 -3.68 4.50
C ARG A 258 -11.50 -2.88 5.12
N ALA A 259 -10.90 -3.41 6.18
CA ALA A 259 -9.79 -2.79 6.89
C ALA A 259 -9.13 -3.81 7.83
N PHE A 260 -7.86 -3.54 8.17
CA PHE A 260 -7.21 -4.10 9.35
C PHE A 260 -7.72 -3.41 10.61
N GLY A 261 -7.77 -4.11 11.74
CA GLY A 261 -8.27 -3.57 13.00
C GLY A 261 -9.79 -3.43 12.99
N ASP A 262 -10.30 -2.30 13.45
CA ASP A 262 -11.74 -2.02 13.56
C ASP A 262 -12.49 -3.10 14.34
N ARG A 263 -11.97 -3.44 15.53
CA ARG A 263 -12.44 -4.53 16.40
C ARG A 263 -13.95 -4.50 16.59
N LEU A 264 -14.54 -3.33 16.84
CA LEU A 264 -15.97 -3.23 17.14
C LEU A 264 -16.84 -3.56 15.92
N LEU A 265 -16.28 -3.44 14.72
CA LEU A 265 -16.96 -3.70 13.46
C LEU A 265 -16.41 -4.93 12.73
N LYS A 266 -15.49 -5.71 13.33
CA LYS A 266 -14.74 -6.76 12.64
C LYS A 266 -15.61 -7.86 12.03
N GLN A 267 -16.78 -8.11 12.61
CA GLN A 267 -17.80 -8.99 12.03
C GLN A 267 -18.23 -8.55 10.61
N TYR A 268 -18.20 -7.24 10.33
CA TYR A 268 -18.64 -6.62 9.08
C TYR A 268 -17.48 -6.06 8.27
N VAL A 269 -16.34 -5.73 8.89
CA VAL A 269 -15.19 -5.09 8.26
C VAL A 269 -14.03 -6.09 8.24
N VAL A 270 -13.87 -6.79 7.13
CA VAL A 270 -12.90 -7.89 6.99
C VAL A 270 -11.53 -7.39 6.52
N ALA A 271 -10.47 -8.14 6.81
CA ALA A 271 -9.11 -7.88 6.30
C ALA A 271 -8.78 -8.72 5.05
N ASP A 272 -9.79 -9.37 4.44
CA ASP A 272 -9.61 -10.18 3.24
C ASP A 272 -9.25 -9.30 2.02
N PRO A 273 -8.07 -9.47 1.42
CA PRO A 273 -7.64 -8.64 0.31
C PRO A 273 -8.30 -9.05 -1.02
N GLU A 274 -8.59 -8.07 -1.87
CA GLU A 274 -8.78 -8.31 -3.30
C GLU A 274 -7.40 -8.31 -3.97
N ILE A 275 -7.05 -9.40 -4.69
CA ILE A 275 -5.71 -9.62 -5.26
C ILE A 275 -5.78 -9.68 -6.80
N GLN A 276 -5.02 -8.81 -7.47
CA GLN A 276 -4.79 -8.81 -8.91
C GLN A 276 -3.34 -9.21 -9.24
N VAL A 277 -3.11 -9.84 -10.39
CA VAL A 277 -1.80 -10.32 -10.89
C VAL A 277 -1.61 -9.85 -12.32
#